data_AF-A0A5B7DK99-F1
#
_entry.id   AF-A0A5B7DK99-F1
#
_cell.length_a   1.000
_cell.length_b   1.000
_cell.length_c   1.000
_cell.angle_alpha   90.00
_cell.angle_beta   90.00
_cell.angle_gamma   90.00
#
_symmetry.space_group_name_H-M   'P 1'
#
loop_
_entity.id
_entity.type
_entity.pdbx_description
1 polymer ?
#
loop_
_entity_poly.entity_id
_entity_poly.type
_entity_poly.pdbx_seq_one_letter_code
_entity_poly.pdbx_strand_id
1 'polypeptide(L)'
;MNPLGNAQGATPGQRFLGTSTGITSAERDKIYQWIIELANPETRENALLELSKKRESVPDLAPLLWNSFGTIAALLQEIINIYPAINPATLTAHQSNRVCNALALLQVQ
;
A
#
# COMPACT_ATOMS: atom_id res chain seq x y z
N MET A 1 -22.38 64.49 -17.97
CA MET A 1 -22.36 63.89 -16.63
C MET A 1 -23.29 62.68 -16.61
N ASN A 2 -22.75 61.48 -16.82
CA ASN A 2 -23.42 60.19 -16.68
C ASN A 2 -22.55 59.31 -15.76
N PRO A 3 -23.14 58.28 -15.10
CA PRO A 3 -22.69 57.81 -13.79
C PRO A 3 -21.67 56.67 -13.85
N LEU A 4 -21.05 56.45 -12.69
CA LEU A 4 -20.03 55.46 -12.35
C LEU A 4 -20.39 54.04 -12.84
N GLY A 5 -19.60 53.52 -13.78
CA GLY A 5 -19.57 52.10 -14.15
C GLY A 5 -18.75 51.30 -13.15
N ASN A 6 -19.36 50.25 -12.59
CA ASN A 6 -18.75 49.28 -11.70
C ASN A 6 -17.46 48.68 -12.28
N ALA A 7 -16.36 48.80 -11.55
CA ALA A 7 -15.17 47.98 -11.73
C ALA A 7 -15.43 46.56 -11.17
N GLN A 8 -15.72 45.61 -12.05
CA GLN A 8 -15.63 44.18 -11.75
C GLN A 8 -14.16 43.81 -11.54
N GLY A 9 -13.78 43.54 -10.29
CA GLY A 9 -12.54 42.85 -9.96
C GLY A 9 -12.60 41.40 -10.43
N ALA A 10 -11.89 41.11 -11.51
CA ALA A 10 -11.62 39.75 -11.94
C ALA A 10 -10.65 39.09 -10.94
N THR A 11 -11.15 38.12 -10.16
CA THR A 11 -10.32 37.21 -9.35
C THR A 11 -9.62 36.20 -10.27
N PRO A 12 -8.27 36.14 -10.33
CA PRO A 12 -7.58 35.12 -11.07
C PRO A 12 -7.27 33.92 -10.15
N GLY A 13 -7.79 32.76 -10.52
CA GLY A 13 -7.02 31.51 -10.40
C GLY A 13 -6.92 30.89 -9.01
N GLN A 14 -8.03 30.48 -8.41
CA GLN A 14 -8.00 29.28 -7.56
C GLN A 14 -8.12 28.04 -8.45
N ARG A 15 -6.97 27.65 -9.01
CA ARG A 15 -6.73 26.26 -9.41
C ARG A 15 -6.91 25.43 -8.14
N PHE A 16 -8.04 24.75 -8.02
CA PHE A 16 -8.28 23.77 -6.98
C PHE A 16 -7.21 22.68 -7.14
N LEU A 17 -6.17 22.79 -6.33
CA LEU A 17 -5.09 21.83 -6.20
C LEU A 17 -5.66 20.53 -5.63
N GLY A 18 -5.44 19.45 -6.36
CA GLY A 18 -5.33 18.09 -5.82
C GLY A 18 -6.62 17.53 -5.25
N THR A 19 -7.17 16.53 -5.94
CA THR A 19 -7.83 15.42 -5.28
C THR A 19 -6.82 14.78 -4.30
N SER A 20 -6.76 15.29 -3.09
CA SER A 20 -6.30 14.51 -1.95
C SER A 20 -7.35 13.44 -1.71
N THR A 21 -7.19 12.30 -2.38
CA THR A 21 -7.70 11.03 -1.87
C THR A 21 -6.97 10.73 -0.56
N GLY A 22 -7.28 11.51 0.47
CA GLY A 22 -6.79 11.27 1.82
C GLY A 22 -7.44 10.00 2.30
N ILE A 23 -6.63 8.96 2.50
CA ILE A 23 -7.05 7.71 3.11
C ILE A 23 -7.78 8.05 4.41
N THR A 24 -8.97 7.48 4.61
CA THR A 24 -9.75 7.73 5.83
C THR A 24 -9.01 7.20 7.05
N SER A 25 -9.25 7.78 8.24
CA SER A 25 -8.64 7.29 9.48
C SER A 25 -8.87 5.78 9.69
N ALA A 26 -10.09 5.32 9.44
CA ALA A 26 -10.46 3.91 9.55
C ALA A 26 -9.71 2.99 8.57
N GLU A 27 -9.37 3.47 7.36
CA GLU A 27 -8.55 2.70 6.43
C GLU A 27 -7.10 2.63 6.87
N ARG A 28 -6.57 3.71 7.46
CA ARG A 28 -5.22 3.70 8.05
C ARG A 28 -5.12 2.70 9.19
N ASP A 29 -6.12 2.65 10.07
CA ASP A 29 -6.16 1.68 11.18
C ASP A 29 -6.14 0.24 10.66
N LYS A 30 -6.87 -0.04 9.57
CA LYS A 30 -6.82 -1.36 8.91
C LYS A 30 -5.46 -1.69 8.33
N ILE A 31 -4.78 -0.71 7.71
CA ILE A 31 -3.42 -0.90 7.19
C ILE A 31 -2.46 -1.28 8.32
N TYR A 32 -2.48 -0.55 9.44
CA TYR A 32 -1.65 -0.90 10.60
C TYR A 32 -1.97 -2.28 11.16
N GLN A 33 -3.25 -2.63 11.23
CA GLN A 33 -3.68 -3.96 11.66
C GLN A 33 -3.11 -5.06 10.74
N TRP A 34 -3.20 -4.91 9.42
CA TRP A 34 -2.61 -5.86 8.48
C TRP A 34 -1.10 -5.94 8.59
N ILE A 35 -0.41 -4.81 8.83
CA ILE A 35 1.04 -4.81 9.04
C ILE A 35 1.41 -5.62 10.28
N ILE A 36 0.66 -5.50 11.37
CA ILE A 36 0.86 -6.31 12.58
C ILE A 36 0.59 -7.79 12.28
N GLU A 37 -0.48 -8.08 11.53
CA GLU A 37 -0.87 -9.43 11.12
C GLU A 37 0.15 -10.11 10.19
N LEU A 38 1.00 -9.35 9.48
CA LEU A 38 2.10 -9.93 8.71
C LEU A 38 3.10 -10.68 9.58
N ALA A 39 3.28 -10.28 10.84
CA ALA A 39 4.19 -10.97 11.74
C ALA A 39 3.71 -12.40 12.05
N ASN A 40 2.40 -12.62 12.16
CA ASN A 40 1.81 -13.92 12.49
C ASN A 40 1.60 -14.78 11.22
N PRO A 41 2.24 -15.97 11.11
CA PRO A 41 2.10 -16.86 9.95
C PRO A 41 0.66 -17.23 9.56
N GLU A 42 -0.26 -17.30 10.52
CA GLU A 42 -1.66 -17.69 10.28
C GLU A 42 -2.46 -16.59 9.59
N THR A 43 -2.20 -15.32 9.92
CA THR A 43 -2.90 -14.15 9.37
C THR A 43 -2.15 -13.51 8.20
N ARG A 44 -0.85 -13.80 8.07
CA ARG A 44 0.05 -13.18 7.09
C ARG A 44 -0.45 -13.28 5.67
N GLU A 45 -1.00 -14.43 5.27
CA GLU A 45 -1.45 -14.63 3.90
C GLU A 45 -2.57 -13.65 3.50
N ASN A 46 -3.55 -13.47 4.37
CA ASN A 46 -4.64 -12.54 4.16
C ASN A 46 -4.12 -11.10 4.17
N ALA A 47 -3.25 -10.76 5.13
CA ALA A 47 -2.64 -9.44 5.23
C ALA A 47 -1.80 -9.09 3.98
N LEU A 48 -1.02 -10.03 3.43
CA LEU A 48 -0.27 -9.84 2.19
C LEU A 48 -1.19 -9.51 1.01
N LEU A 49 -2.29 -10.24 0.88
CA LEU A 49 -3.27 -10.03 -0.19
C LEU A 49 -3.96 -8.66 -0.08
N GLU A 50 -4.36 -8.24 1.12
CA GLU A 50 -5.03 -6.96 1.30
C GLU A 50 -4.07 -5.77 1.14
N LEU A 51 -2.85 -5.89 1.68
CA LEU A 51 -1.81 -4.86 1.52
C LEU A 51 -1.37 -4.74 0.05
N SER A 52 -1.25 -5.85 -0.68
CA SER A 52 -0.83 -5.80 -2.09
C SER A 52 -1.82 -5.04 -2.97
N LYS A 53 -3.12 -5.12 -2.67
CA LYS A 53 -4.17 -4.31 -3.33
C LYS A 53 -4.07 -2.82 -2.98
N LYS A 54 -3.64 -2.51 -1.77
CA LYS A 54 -3.57 -1.12 -1.25
C LYS A 54 -2.24 -0.42 -1.58
N ARG A 55 -1.25 -1.14 -2.11
CA ARG A 55 0.08 -0.63 -2.46
C ARG A 55 0.07 0.65 -3.32
N GLU A 56 -0.89 0.77 -4.25
CA GLU A 56 -1.00 1.94 -5.15
C GLU A 56 -1.85 3.06 -4.55
N SER A 57 -2.76 2.72 -3.63
CA SER A 57 -3.62 3.69 -2.94
C SER A 57 -2.91 4.37 -1.77
N VAL A 58 -1.83 3.78 -1.27
CA VAL A 58 -1.10 4.20 -0.07
C VAL A 58 0.34 4.54 -0.43
N PRO A 59 0.64 5.78 -0.84
CA PRO A 59 1.99 6.17 -1.27
C PRO A 59 3.04 6.04 -0.15
N ASP A 60 2.63 6.18 1.11
CA ASP A 60 3.52 6.05 2.27
C ASP A 60 3.62 4.60 2.81
N LEU A 61 3.16 3.60 2.04
CA LEU A 61 3.15 2.22 2.51
C LEU A 61 4.57 1.63 2.64
N ALA A 62 5.47 1.91 1.70
CA ALA A 62 6.82 1.35 1.73
C ALA A 62 7.60 1.79 2.99
N PRO A 63 7.63 3.09 3.36
CA PRO A 63 8.21 3.53 4.62
C PRO A 63 7.54 2.90 5.84
N LEU A 64 6.21 2.72 5.83
CA LEU A 64 5.47 2.09 6.93
C LEU A 64 5.88 0.63 7.12
N LEU A 65 5.97 -0.14 6.04
CA LEU A 65 6.40 -1.53 6.08
C LEU A 65 7.86 -1.66 6.56
N TRP A 66 8.74 -0.77 6.12
CA TRP A 66 10.15 -0.78 6.50
C TRP A 66 10.40 -0.44 7.96
N ASN A 67 9.69 0.56 8.49
CA ASN A 67 9.83 0.98 9.90
C ASN A 67 9.05 0.07 10.88
N SER A 68 8.21 -0.84 10.37
CA SER A 68 7.47 -1.78 11.19
C SER A 68 8.32 -2.99 11.57
N PHE A 69 8.26 -3.37 12.84
CA PHE A 69 9.09 -4.45 13.37
C PHE A 69 8.71 -5.81 12.77
N GLY A 70 9.69 -6.53 12.25
CA GLY A 70 9.51 -7.91 11.75
C GLY A 70 8.80 -8.03 10.40
N THR A 71 8.29 -6.94 9.82
CA THR A 71 7.59 -6.96 8.53
C THR A 71 8.49 -7.39 7.38
N ILE A 72 9.66 -6.76 7.22
CA ILE A 72 10.64 -7.14 6.18
C ILE A 72 11.13 -8.58 6.40
N ALA A 73 11.34 -9.00 7.65
CA ALA A 73 11.74 -10.37 7.96
C ALA A 73 10.65 -11.38 7.58
N ALA A 74 9.37 -11.06 7.82
CA ALA A 74 8.24 -11.89 7.40
C ALA A 74 8.16 -12.01 5.87
N LEU A 75 8.37 -10.93 5.12
CA LEU A 75 8.42 -10.95 3.66
C LEU A 75 9.57 -11.82 3.13
N LEU A 76 10.77 -11.69 3.72
CA LEU A 76 11.91 -12.54 3.39
C LEU A 76 11.63 -14.01 3.71
N GLN A 77 10.95 -14.30 4.84
CA GLN A 77 10.59 -15.66 5.21
C GLN A 77 9.68 -16.31 4.16
N GLU A 78 8.74 -15.56 3.57
CA GLU A 78 7.90 -16.07 2.47
C GLU A 78 8.71 -16.47 1.24
N ILE A 79 9.75 -15.70 0.91
CA ILE A 79 10.68 -16.03 -0.18
C ILE A 79 11.55 -17.25 0.20
N ILE A 80 11.99 -17.35 1.46
CA ILE A 80 12.80 -18.48 1.89
C ILE A 80 11.99 -19.78 1.88
N ASN A 81 10.73 -19.71 2.32
CA ASN A 81 9.84 -20.86 2.43
C ASN A 81 9.52 -21.51 1.07
N ILE A 82 9.71 -20.80 -0.05
CA ILE A 82 9.47 -21.37 -1.37
C ILE A 82 10.67 -22.14 -1.94
N TYR A 83 11.90 -21.89 -1.47
CA TYR A 83 13.09 -22.58 -2.01
C TYR A 83 13.01 -24.11 -2.02
N PRO A 84 12.49 -24.79 -0.99
CA PRO A 84 12.34 -26.24 -1.00
C PRO A 84 11.40 -26.75 -2.10
N ALA A 85 10.41 -25.95 -2.52
CA ALA A 85 9.45 -26.30 -3.57
C ALA A 85 9.94 -25.97 -4.99
N ILE A 86 11.09 -25.30 -5.12
CA ILE A 86 11.71 -24.98 -6.40
C ILE A 86 12.48 -26.19 -6.94
N ASN A 87 13.06 -27.03 -6.07
CA ASN A 87 13.76 -28.23 -6.49
C ASN A 87 13.55 -29.40 -5.50
N PRO A 88 12.81 -30.46 -5.86
CA PRO A 88 12.09 -30.66 -7.13
C PRO A 88 10.94 -29.65 -7.32
N ALA A 89 10.56 -29.37 -8.57
CA ALA A 89 9.53 -28.37 -8.91
C ALA A 89 8.12 -28.84 -8.51
N THR A 90 7.81 -28.76 -7.22
CA THR A 90 6.51 -29.08 -6.64
C THR A 90 5.72 -27.82 -6.30
N LEU A 91 6.12 -26.68 -6.87
CA LEU A 91 5.51 -25.39 -6.59
C LEU A 91 4.05 -25.38 -7.03
N THR A 92 3.17 -25.12 -6.07
CA THR A 92 1.72 -24.99 -6.34
C THR A 92 1.36 -23.56 -6.73
N ALA A 93 0.23 -23.40 -7.46
CA ALA A 93 -0.30 -22.08 -7.80
C ALA A 93 -0.54 -21.21 -6.56
N HIS A 94 -0.99 -21.83 -5.45
CA HIS A 94 -1.21 -21.15 -4.18
C HIS A 94 0.09 -20.55 -3.61
N GLN A 95 1.16 -21.35 -3.56
CA GLN A 95 2.47 -20.89 -3.07
C GLN A 95 3.04 -19.78 -3.95
N SER A 96 2.90 -19.91 -5.26
CA SER A 96 3.30 -18.87 -6.23
C SER A 96 2.57 -17.55 -6.00
N ASN A 97 1.23 -17.58 -5.88
CA ASN A 97 0.43 -16.38 -5.64
C ASN A 97 0.81 -15.69 -4.33
N ARG A 98 1.04 -16.47 -3.28
CA ARG A 98 1.44 -15.96 -1.96
C ARG A 98 2.80 -15.26 -2.00
N VAL A 99 3.82 -15.88 -2.60
CA VAL A 99 5.15 -15.24 -2.74
C VAL A 99 5.08 -14.02 -3.65
N CYS A 100 4.26 -14.04 -4.72
CA CYS A 100 4.08 -12.89 -5.62
C CYS A 100 3.48 -11.68 -4.89
N ASN A 101 2.52 -11.90 -3.98
CA ASN A 101 1.99 -10.82 -3.14
C ASN A 101 3.07 -10.22 -2.23
N ALA A 102 3.93 -11.05 -1.64
CA ALA A 102 5.06 -10.57 -0.84
C ALA A 102 6.08 -9.78 -1.68
N LEU A 103 6.42 -10.27 -2.87
CA LEU A 103 7.31 -9.59 -3.81
C LEU A 103 6.72 -8.25 -4.30
N ALA A 104 5.42 -8.21 -4.55
CA ALA A 104 4.71 -6.98 -4.90
C ALA A 104 4.82 -5.89 -3.81
N LEU A 105 4.85 -6.29 -2.54
CA LEU A 105 5.05 -5.39 -1.41
C LEU A 105 6.52 -5.03 -1.16
N LEU A 106 7.48 -5.76 -1.74
CA LEU A 106 8.89 -5.34 -1.76
C LEU A 106 9.20 -4.39 -2.92
N GLN A 107 8.36 -4.41 -3.96
CA GLN A 107 8.50 -3.58 -5.16
C GLN A 107 7.85 -2.19 -5.05
N VAL A 108 7.18 -1.86 -3.94
CA VAL A 108 6.65 -0.49 -3.74
C VAL A 108 7.80 0.51 -3.75
N GLN A 109 7.76 1.42 -4.73
CA GLN A 109 8.73 2.47 -4.97
C GLN A 109 8.22 3.83 -4.47
#